data_AF-A0A660W398-F1
#
_entry.id   AF-A0A660W398-F1
#
_cell.length_a   1.000
_cell.length_b   1.000
_cell.length_c   1.000
_cell.angle_alpha   90.00
_cell.angle_beta   90.00
_cell.angle_gamma   90.00
#
_symmetry.space_group_name_H-M   'P 1'
#
loop_
_entity.id
_entity.type
_entity.pdbx_description
1 polymer ?
#
loop_
_entity_poly.entity_id
_entity_poly.type
_entity_poly.pdbx_seq_one_letter_code
_entity_poly.pdbx_strand_id
1 'polypeptide(L)' 'MQTGDVYSVYEDKCKCSGLHPLTQRRISDLISELDMLGIVNAKVVSLGRYGRTRQIKLSVSSDIKEKIKKILESALVI' A
#
# COMPACT_ATOMS: atom_id res chain seq x y z
N MET A 1 3.77 -2.30 -9.15
CA MET A 1 3.08 -1.16 -8.50
C MET A 1 4.13 -0.23 -7.94
N GLN A 2 3.97 1.08 -8.15
CA GLN A 2 4.82 2.11 -7.56
C GLN A 2 4.12 2.81 -6.39
N THR A 3 4.86 3.58 -5.59
CA THR A 3 4.30 4.31 -4.43
C THR A 3 3.15 5.26 -4.83
N GLY A 4 3.23 5.90 -5.99
CA GLY A 4 2.16 6.79 -6.51
C GLY A 4 0.87 6.03 -6.83
N ASP A 5 0.98 4.83 -7.40
CA ASP A 5 -0.18 3.97 -7.69
C ASP A 5 -0.89 3.57 -6.38
N VAL A 6 -0.12 3.24 -5.34
CA VAL A 6 -0.68 2.88 -4.02
C VAL A 6 -1.44 4.04 -3.42
N TYR A 7 -0.85 5.23 -3.47
CA TYR A 7 -1.48 6.43 -2.93
C TYR A 7 -2.79 6.76 -3.64
N SER A 8 -2.82 6.67 -4.98
CA SER A 8 -4.01 6.97 -5.78
C SER A 8 -5.17 6.04 -5.41
N VAL A 9 -4.91 4.73 -5.35
CA VAL A 9 -5.94 3.75 -4.95
C VAL A 9 -6.39 3.95 -3.50
N TYR A 10 -5.46 4.26 -2.60
CA TYR A 10 -5.78 4.58 -1.21
C TYR A 10 -6.69 5.82 -1.12
N GLU A 11 -6.36 6.88 -1.84
CA GLU A 11 -7.10 8.13 -1.83
C GLU A 11 -8.54 7.92 -2.33
N ASP A 12 -8.70 7.17 -3.43
CA ASP A 12 -10.02 6.82 -3.97
C ASP A 12 -10.85 6.02 -2.97
N LYS A 13 -10.23 5.07 -2.25
CA LYS A 13 -10.91 4.30 -1.21
C LYS A 13 -11.34 5.19 -0.04
N CYS A 14 -10.49 6.11 0.41
CA CYS A 14 -10.87 7.07 1.44
C CYS A 14 -12.07 7.93 1.01
N LYS A 15 -12.05 8.46 -0.22
CA LYS A 15 -13.16 9.26 -0.78
C LYS A 15 -14.46 8.47 -0.82
N CYS A 16 -14.44 7.23 -1.31
CA CYS A 16 -15.62 6.37 -1.35
C CYS A 16 -16.18 6.04 0.04
N SER A 17 -15.33 6.04 1.08
CA SER A 17 -15.72 5.79 2.46
C SER A 17 -16.03 7.05 3.27
N GLY A 18 -15.99 8.24 2.66
CA GLY A 18 -16.19 9.52 3.36
C GLY A 18 -15.07 9.89 4.34
N LEU A 19 -13.89 9.26 4.20
CA LEU A 19 -12.72 9.49 5.04
C LEU A 19 -11.77 10.50 4.40
N HIS A 20 -11.12 11.32 5.23
CA HIS A 20 -10.05 12.19 4.75
C HIS A 20 -8.75 11.37 4.55
N PRO A 21 -8.16 11.39 3.34
CA PRO A 21 -6.93 10.66 3.07
C PRO A 21 -5.75 11.27 3.83
N LEU A 22 -4.85 10.42 4.30
CA LEU A 22 -3.55 10.81 4.81
C LEU A 22 -2.67 11.38 3.68
N THR A 23 -1.58 12.05 4.06
CA THR A 23 -0.61 12.55 3.07
C THR A 23 0.19 11.40 2.45
N GLN A 24 0.68 11.61 1.23
CA GLN A 24 1.53 10.65 0.51
C GLN A 24 2.78 10.24 1.32
N ARG A 25 3.31 11.16 2.15
CA ARG A 25 4.42 10.86 3.06
C ARG A 25 4.03 9.83 4.13
N ARG A 26 2.89 10.01 4.79
CA ARG A 26 2.40 9.07 5.81
C ARG A 26 2.11 7.69 5.23
N ILE A 27 1.54 7.63 4.04
CA ILE A 27 1.33 6.34 3.34
C ILE A 27 2.67 5.68 2.99
N SER A 28 3.70 6.45 2.62
CA SER A 28 5.05 5.90 2.40
C SER A 28 5.68 5.35 3.68
N ASP A 29 5.42 5.97 4.84
CA ASP A 29 5.86 5.45 6.13
C ASP A 29 5.18 4.09 6.42
N LEU A 30 3.85 4.00 6.28
CA LEU A 30 3.09 2.76 6.45
C LEU A 30 3.55 1.64 5.52
N ILE A 31 3.88 1.96 4.25
CA ILE A 31 4.45 0.98 3.31
C ILE A 31 5.80 0.46 3.83
N SER A 32 6.61 1.32 4.44
CA SER A 32 7.90 0.92 5.04
C SER A 32 7.68 -0.01 6.23
N GLU A 33 6.66 0.25 7.05
CA GLU A 33 6.28 -0.64 8.16
C GLU A 33 5.84 -2.02 7.66
N LEU A 34 5.00 -2.07 6.62
CA LEU A 34 4.58 -3.33 6.01
C LEU A 34 5.75 -4.11 5.38
N ASP A 35 6.75 -3.41 4.85
CA ASP A 35 7.98 -4.01 4.31
C ASP A 35 8.83 -4.62 5.43
N MET A 36 8.99 -3.91 6.56
CA MET A 36 9.68 -4.44 7.74
C MET A 36 8.99 -5.68 8.34
N LEU A 37 7.65 -5.73 8.27
CA LEU A 37 6.86 -6.90 8.67
C LEU A 37 6.93 -8.06 7.65
N GLY A 38 7.55 -7.86 6.50
CA GLY A 38 7.65 -8.86 5.44
C GLY A 38 6.34 -9.13 4.71
N ILE A 39 5.33 -8.26 4.87
CA ILE A 39 4.03 -8.41 4.20
C ILE A 39 4.15 -7.97 2.72
N VAL A 40 4.93 -6.93 2.48
CA VAL A 40 5.29 -6.45 1.15
C VAL A 40 6.80 -6.46 0.98
N ASN A 41 7.25 -6.34 -0.27
CA ASN A 41 8.63 -6.02 -0.62
C ASN A 41 8.64 -4.68 -1.36
N ALA A 42 9.21 -3.64 -0.74
CA ALA A 42 9.24 -2.27 -1.24
C ALA A 42 10.67 -1.86 -1.68
N LYS A 43 11.11 -2.37 -2.83
CA LYS A 43 12.46 -2.12 -3.35
C LYS A 43 12.60 -0.70 -3.93
N VAL A 44 13.54 0.08 -3.41
CA VAL A 44 13.90 1.39 -3.99
C VAL A 44 14.63 1.20 -5.33
N VAL A 45 14.16 1.88 -6.36
CA VAL A 45 14.75 1.90 -7.70
C VAL A 45 15.09 3.33 -8.09
N SER A 46 16.33 3.55 -8.54
CA SER A 46 16.77 4.84 -9.11
C SER A 46 16.40 4.89 -10.59
N LEU A 47 15.77 5.97 -11.02
CA LEU A 47 15.42 6.25 -12.41
C LEU A 47 16.25 7.42 -12.97
N GLY A 48 17.38 7.75 -12.35
CA GLY A 48 18.25 8.86 -12.77
C GLY A 48 17.57 10.21 -12.59
N ARG A 49 17.50 11.02 -13.67
CA ARG A 49 16.88 12.37 -13.64
C ARG A 49 15.38 12.33 -13.32
N TYR A 50 14.72 11.18 -13.51
CA TYR A 50 13.32 10.97 -13.15
C TYR A 50 13.11 10.65 -11.66
N GLY A 51 14.17 10.73 -10.85
CA GLY A 51 14.12 10.56 -9.42
C GLY A 51 14.21 9.10 -8.97
N ARG A 52 13.62 8.81 -7.82
CA ARG A 52 13.63 7.48 -7.19
C ARG A 52 12.19 7.08 -6.87
N THR A 53 11.86 5.83 -7.13
CA THR A 53 10.55 5.26 -6.80
C THR A 53 10.73 3.96 -6.01
N ARG A 54 9.67 3.47 -5.37
CA ARG A 54 9.67 2.12 -4.79
C ARG A 54 8.83 1.21 -5.67
N GLN A 55 9.40 0.10 -6.12
CA GLN A 55 8.63 -0.99 -6.66
C GLN A 55 8.10 -1.84 -5.51
N ILE A 56 6.79 -1.98 -5.43
CA ILE A 56 6.10 -2.67 -4.34
C ILE A 56 5.49 -3.97 -4.88
N LYS A 57 5.77 -5.07 -4.19
CA LYS A 57 5.24 -6.41 -4.45
C LYS A 57 4.69 -7.01 -3.17
N LEU A 58 3.65 -7.84 -3.26
CA LEU A 58 3.19 -8.64 -2.12
C LEU A 58 4.16 -9.81 -1.89
N SER A 59 4.54 -10.03 -0.64
CA SER A 59 5.47 -11.09 -0.23
C SER A 59 4.77 -12.27 0.46
N VAL A 60 3.45 -12.21 0.60
CA VAL A 60 2.62 -13.21 1.29
C VAL A 60 2.09 -14.28 0.33
N SER A 61 1.83 -15.49 0.85
CA SER A 61 1.20 -16.58 0.09
C SER A 61 -0.27 -16.26 -0.26
N SER A 62 -0.81 -16.99 -1.24
CA SER A 62 -2.21 -16.89 -1.66
C SER A 62 -3.18 -17.12 -0.49
N ASP A 63 -2.92 -18.08 0.38
CA ASP A 63 -3.78 -18.40 1.53
C ASP A 63 -3.86 -17.24 2.52
N ILE A 64 -2.71 -16.61 2.80
CA ILE A 64 -2.64 -15.45 3.69
C ILE A 64 -3.34 -14.25 3.04
N LYS A 65 -3.15 -14.05 1.73
CA LYS A 65 -3.82 -13.00 0.98
C LYS A 65 -5.35 -13.12 1.07
N GLU A 66 -5.90 -14.33 0.93
CA GLU A 66 -7.34 -14.55 1.08
C GLU A 66 -7.82 -14.27 2.50
N LYS A 67 -7.07 -14.70 3.52
CA LYS A 67 -7.39 -14.39 4.93
C LYS A 67 -7.40 -12.89 5.18
N ILE A 68 -6.38 -12.16 4.73
CA ILE A 68 -6.31 -10.70 4.85
C ILE A 68 -7.51 -10.05 4.17
N LYS A 69 -7.88 -10.50 2.96
CA LYS A 69 -9.04 -9.97 2.23
C LYS A 69 -10.33 -10.15 3.04
N LYS A 70 -10.57 -11.35 3.58
CA LYS A 70 -11.75 -11.64 4.41
C LYS A 70 -11.80 -10.77 5.68
N ILE A 71 -10.66 -10.59 6.35
CA ILE A 71 -10.56 -9.73 7.53
C ILE A 71 -10.89 -8.28 7.16
N LEU A 72 -10.29 -7.76 6.08
CA LEU A 72 -10.55 -6.41 5.61
C LEU A 72 -12.02 -6.20 5.20
N GLU A 73 -12.64 -7.14 4.51
CA GLU A 73 -14.07 -7.09 4.16
C GLU A 73 -14.97 -7.06 5.40
N SER A 74 -14.62 -7.82 6.44
CA SER A 74 -15.36 -7.81 7.72
C SER A 74 -15.14 -6.54 8.56
N ALA A 75 -13.98 -5.91 8.44
CA ALA A 75 -13.61 -4.71 9.20
C ALA A 75 -14.05 -3.41 8.53
N LEU A 76 -14.13 -3.39 7.19
CA LEU A 76 -14.60 -2.26 6.37
C LEU A 76 -16.12 -2.31 6.12
N VAL A 77 -16.89 -3.00 6.96
CA VAL A 77 -18.35 -2.92 6.92
C VAL A 77 -18.75 -1.47 7.19
N ILE A 78 -19.06 -0.77 6.10
CA ILE A 78 -19.87 0.44 6.03
C ILE A 78 -21.33 0.00 5.92
#